data_AF-A0AA46S4I3-F1
#
_entry.id   AF-A0AA46S4I3-F1
#
_cell.length_a   1.000
_cell.length_b   1.000
_cell.length_c   1.000
_cell.angle_alpha   90.00
_cell.angle_beta   90.00
_cell.angle_gamma   90.00
#
_symmetry.space_group_name_H-M   'P 1'
#
loop_
_entity.id
_entity.type
_entity.pdbx_description
1 polymer ?
#
loop_
_entity_poly.entity_id
_entity_poly.type
_entity_poly.pdbx_seq_one_letter_code
_entity_poly.pdbx_strand_id
1 'polypeptide(L)'
;MVHELLQQLQNGEAKFADVLAHIEARFEHHPTAFKNGQQNNAATENQGSAKVLSFAKIEGLDQAQTLNLFAEHYASVLATPEGADHQNIRQFMQHGWDGVTFEGQALTAK
;
A
#
# COMPACT_ATOMS: atom_id res chain seq x y z
N MET A 1 1.35 13.00 -11.08
CA MET A 1 2.60 12.60 -10.38
C MET A 1 2.25 12.00 -9.02
N VAL A 2 3.15 11.25 -8.37
CA VAL A 2 2.88 10.70 -7.02
C VAL A 2 2.62 11.80 -5.97
N HIS A 3 3.30 12.94 -6.09
CA HIS A 3 3.13 14.08 -5.17
C HIS A 3 1.71 14.67 -5.20
N GLU A 4 1.11 14.81 -6.38
CA GLU A 4 -0.28 15.30 -6.53
C GLU A 4 -1.28 14.33 -5.91
N LEU A 5 -1.08 13.03 -6.10
CA LEU A 5 -1.91 11.99 -5.48
C LEU A 5 -1.84 12.07 -3.95
N LEU A 6 -0.63 12.21 -3.39
CA LEU A 6 -0.45 12.36 -1.94
C LEU A 6 -1.14 13.62 -1.40
N GLN A 7 -1.09 14.73 -2.14
CA GLN A 7 -1.78 15.96 -1.76
C GLN A 7 -3.32 15.78 -1.78
N GLN A 8 -3.87 15.13 -2.81
CA GLN A 8 -5.30 14.83 -2.87
C GLN A 8 -5.75 13.93 -1.70
N LEU A 9 -4.95 12.93 -1.34
CA LEU A 9 -5.21 12.06 -0.20
C LEU A 9 -5.19 12.83 1.13
N GLN A 10 -4.23 13.74 1.31
CA GLN A 10 -4.15 14.60 2.50
C GLN A 10 -5.37 15.52 2.64
N ASN A 11 -5.93 15.97 1.51
CA ASN A 11 -7.13 16.80 1.49
C ASN A 11 -8.44 15.99 1.60
N GLY A 12 -8.37 14.65 1.58
CA GLY A 12 -9.56 13.79 1.53
C GLY A 12 -10.31 13.84 0.19
N GLU A 13 -9.63 14.25 -0.88
CA GLU A 13 -10.18 14.40 -2.24
C GLU A 13 -10.00 13.13 -3.10
N ALA A 14 -9.22 12.16 -2.63
CA ALA A 14 -8.99 10.88 -3.28
C ALA A 14 -9.28 9.70 -2.34
N LYS A 15 -9.68 8.57 -2.92
CA LYS A 15 -9.96 7.31 -2.23
C LYS A 15 -8.97 6.23 -2.62
N PHE A 16 -9.01 5.11 -1.90
CA PHE A 16 -8.15 3.96 -2.19
C PHE A 16 -8.31 3.45 -3.63
N ALA A 17 -9.53 3.49 -4.17
CA ALA A 17 -9.79 3.12 -5.56
C ALA A 17 -9.05 4.03 -6.56
N ASP A 18 -8.93 5.33 -6.27
CA ASP A 18 -8.20 6.28 -7.11
C ASP A 18 -6.69 6.02 -7.07
N VAL A 19 -6.16 5.59 -5.93
CA VAL A 19 -4.77 5.14 -5.79
C VAL A 19 -4.52 3.91 -6.66
N LEU A 20 -5.40 2.90 -6.62
CA LEU A 20 -5.27 1.72 -7.47
C LEU A 20 -5.35 2.09 -8.96
N ALA A 21 -6.30 2.95 -9.35
CA ALA A 21 -6.42 3.42 -10.73
C ALA A 21 -5.16 4.19 -11.17
N HIS A 22 -4.58 5.00 -10.28
CA HIS A 22 -3.34 5.72 -10.55
C HIS A 22 -2.17 4.78 -10.86
N ILE A 23 -2.05 3.71 -10.07
CA ILE A 23 -1.03 2.66 -10.24
C ILE A 23 -1.29 1.89 -11.54
N GLU A 24 -2.51 1.42 -11.76
CA GLU A 24 -2.87 0.59 -12.92
C GLU A 24 -2.74 1.33 -14.25
N ALA A 25 -2.87 2.66 -14.25
CA ALA A 25 -2.60 3.48 -15.43
C ALA A 25 -1.13 3.48 -15.87
N ARG A 26 -0.19 3.18 -14.96
CA ARG A 26 1.26 3.39 -15.14
C ARG A 26 2.10 2.12 -14.99
N PHE A 27 1.55 1.11 -14.34
CA PHE A 27 2.26 -0.13 -14.03
C PHE A 27 1.43 -1.33 -14.47
N GLU A 28 2.13 -2.38 -14.88
CA GLU A 28 1.58 -3.72 -14.99
C GLU A 28 1.72 -4.44 -13.65
N HIS A 29 0.66 -5.14 -13.23
CA HIS A 29 0.63 -5.89 -11.98
C HIS A 29 0.92 -7.36 -12.22
N HIS A 30 1.88 -7.91 -11.47
CA HIS A 30 2.21 -9.32 -11.47
C HIS A 30 1.90 -9.89 -10.08
N PRO A 31 0.84 -10.71 -9.94
CA PRO A 31 0.47 -11.28 -8.65
C PRO A 31 1.66 -11.98 -7.99
N THR A 32 2.04 -11.51 -6.81
CA THR A 32 3.29 -11.90 -6.15
C THR A 32 3.07 -12.04 -4.65
N ALA A 33 3.65 -13.07 -4.06
CA ALA A 33 3.63 -13.26 -2.61
C ALA A 33 4.54 -12.24 -1.92
N PHE A 34 4.12 -11.79 -0.74
CA PHE A 34 4.91 -10.85 0.05
C PHE A 34 4.67 -11.02 1.54
N LYS A 35 5.70 -10.66 2.32
CA LYS A 35 5.64 -10.55 3.78
C LYS A 35 5.59 -9.09 4.17
N ASN A 36 4.85 -8.80 5.23
CA ASN A 36 4.74 -7.50 5.85
C ASN A 36 4.64 -7.69 7.36
N GLY A 37 5.77 -7.57 8.05
CA GLY A 37 5.90 -7.94 9.45
C GLY A 37 5.59 -9.42 9.65
N GLN A 38 4.62 -9.71 10.51
CA GLN A 38 4.15 -11.08 10.77
C GLN A 38 3.13 -11.58 9.74
N GLN A 39 2.59 -10.70 8.90
CA GLN A 39 1.61 -11.09 7.88
C GLN A 39 2.30 -11.68 6.66
N ASN A 40 1.89 -12.89 6.29
CA ASN A 40 2.27 -13.55 5.05
C ASN A 40 1.10 -13.46 4.07
N ASN A 41 1.35 -13.06 2.83
CA ASN A 41 0.33 -12.90 1.81
C ASN A 41 0.71 -13.76 0.61
N ALA A 42 -0.17 -14.68 0.22
CA ALA A 42 0.01 -15.43 -1.02
C ALA A 42 -0.15 -14.52 -2.25
N ALA A 43 0.31 -14.98 -3.41
CA ALA A 43 0.16 -14.25 -4.68
C ALA A 43 -1.31 -13.99 -5.07
N THR A 44 -2.26 -14.69 -4.46
CA THR A 44 -3.71 -14.50 -4.68
C THR A 44 -4.38 -13.64 -3.61
N GLU A 45 -3.65 -13.17 -2.60
CA GLU A 45 -4.19 -12.50 -1.42
C GLU A 45 -3.69 -11.07 -1.29
N ASN A 46 -4.56 -10.17 -0.81
CA ASN A 46 -4.19 -8.80 -0.44
C ASN A 46 -3.41 -8.03 -1.53
N GLN A 47 -3.74 -8.29 -2.79
CA GLN A 47 -3.01 -7.73 -3.93
C GLN A 47 -3.15 -6.21 -4.04
N GLY A 48 -4.19 -5.61 -3.44
CA GLY A 48 -4.26 -4.15 -3.27
C GLY A 48 -3.10 -3.61 -2.41
N SER A 49 -2.76 -4.29 -1.31
CA SER A 49 -1.59 -3.94 -0.49
C SER A 49 -0.28 -4.21 -1.21
N ALA A 50 -0.19 -5.31 -1.98
CA ALA A 50 0.98 -5.60 -2.81
C ALA A 50 1.26 -4.47 -3.81
N LYS A 51 0.23 -3.99 -4.52
CA LYS A 51 0.31 -2.85 -5.46
C LYS A 51 0.80 -1.58 -4.75
N VAL A 52 0.18 -1.19 -3.64
CA VAL A 52 0.55 0.04 -2.93
C VAL A 52 1.98 -0.01 -2.40
N LEU A 53 2.37 -1.10 -1.73
CA LEU A 53 3.72 -1.24 -1.19
C LEU A 53 4.77 -1.32 -2.31
N SER A 54 4.47 -2.00 -3.43
CA SER A 54 5.39 -2.03 -4.56
C SER A 54 5.53 -0.66 -5.21
N PHE A 55 4.42 0.06 -5.41
CA PHE A 55 4.41 1.40 -5.98
C PHE A 55 5.17 2.39 -5.10
N ALA A 56 4.88 2.41 -3.81
CA ALA A 56 5.53 3.30 -2.86
C ALA A 56 7.05 3.05 -2.79
N LYS A 57 7.48 1.78 -2.89
CA LYS A 57 8.90 1.43 -2.96
C LYS A 57 9.57 1.93 -4.23
N ILE A 58 8.89 1.85 -5.38
CA ILE A 58 9.39 2.37 -6.67
C ILE A 58 9.52 3.89 -6.63
N GLU A 59 8.53 4.58 -6.06
CA GLU A 59 8.51 6.05 -5.95
C GLU A 59 9.39 6.59 -4.80
N GLY A 60 10.03 5.71 -4.02
CA GLY A 60 10.92 6.10 -2.93
C GLY A 60 10.21 6.77 -1.75
N LEU A 61 8.96 6.39 -1.49
CA LEU A 61 8.14 6.99 -0.43
C LEU A 61 8.54 6.50 0.96
N ASP A 62 8.45 7.40 1.94
CA ASP A 62 8.61 7.03 3.34
C ASP A 62 7.40 6.26 3.88
N GLN A 63 7.49 5.80 5.13
CA GLN A 63 6.44 5.02 5.77
C GLN A 63 5.12 5.81 5.89
N ALA A 64 5.17 7.10 6.24
CA ALA A 64 3.98 7.91 6.45
C ALA A 64 3.26 8.22 5.12
N GLN A 65 4.03 8.55 4.09
CA GLN A 65 3.52 8.73 2.72
C GLN A 65 2.90 7.43 2.19
N THR A 66 3.55 6.30 2.44
CA THR A 66 3.03 4.98 2.03
C THR A 66 1.73 4.64 2.75
N LEU A 67 1.62 4.93 4.05
CA LEU A 67 0.38 4.73 4.81
C LEU A 67 -0.77 5.59 4.26
N ASN A 68 -0.49 6.83 3.85
CA ASN A 68 -1.50 7.71 3.25
C ASN A 68 -2.09 7.14 1.95
N LEU A 69 -1.34 6.34 1.18
CA LEU A 69 -1.84 5.69 -0.03
C LEU A 69 -2.96 4.67 0.25
N PHE A 70 -3.13 4.22 1.50
CA PHE A 70 -4.26 3.37 1.87
C PHE A 70 -5.55 4.15 2.15
N ALA A 71 -5.51 5.49 2.08
CA ALA A 71 -6.67 6.38 2.11
C ALA A 71 -7.66 6.07 3.25
N GLU A 72 -8.95 5.87 2.94
CA GLU A 72 -9.99 5.59 3.92
C GLU A 72 -9.73 4.34 4.76
N HIS A 73 -8.97 3.35 4.25
CA HIS A 73 -8.62 2.15 5.02
C HIS A 73 -7.61 2.47 6.13
N TYR A 74 -6.65 3.37 5.87
CA TYR A 74 -5.73 3.81 6.92
C TYR A 74 -6.46 4.63 7.98
N ALA A 75 -7.36 5.52 7.57
CA ALA A 75 -8.20 6.26 8.51
C ALA A 75 -9.06 5.33 9.40
N SER A 76 -9.64 4.27 8.82
CA SER A 76 -10.40 3.25 9.58
C SER A 76 -9.53 2.54 10.63
N VAL A 77 -8.30 2.17 10.26
CA VAL A 77 -7.35 1.53 11.18
C VAL A 77 -6.98 2.45 12.34
N LEU A 78 -6.73 3.73 12.08
CA LEU A 78 -6.47 4.72 13.13
C LEU A 78 -7.66 4.92 14.07
N ALA A 79 -8.89 4.87 13.54
CA ALA A 79 -10.11 4.99 14.33
C ALA A 79 -10.40 3.73 15.17
N THR A 80 -9.78 2.59 14.85
CA THR A 80 -10.00 1.29 15.51
C THR A 80 -8.67 0.68 15.97
N PRO A 81 -8.01 1.24 17.00
CA PRO A 81 -6.69 0.78 17.42
C PRO A 81 -6.65 -0.70 17.80
N GLU A 82 -7.72 -1.21 18.42
CA GLU A 82 -7.88 -2.62 18.82
C GLU A 82 -8.50 -3.52 17.73
N GLY A 83 -8.70 -2.98 16.51
CA GLY A 83 -9.27 -3.72 15.39
C GLY A 83 -8.32 -4.78 14.82
N ALA A 84 -8.90 -5.78 14.14
CA ALA A 84 -8.17 -6.86 13.47
C ALA A 84 -8.31 -6.83 11.94
N ASP A 85 -8.98 -5.82 11.39
CA ASP A 85 -9.09 -5.54 9.96
C ASP A 85 -7.78 -4.97 9.39
N HIS A 86 -7.63 -5.04 8.06
CA HIS A 86 -6.52 -4.43 7.33
C HIS A 86 -5.12 -4.75 7.88
N GLN A 87 -4.84 -6.04 8.15
CA GLN A 87 -3.58 -6.48 8.77
C GLN A 87 -2.32 -5.95 8.09
N ASN A 88 -2.29 -5.80 6.76
CA ASN A 88 -1.12 -5.20 6.08
C ASN A 88 -0.88 -3.74 6.47
N ILE A 89 -1.93 -2.94 6.69
CA ILE A 89 -1.77 -1.55 7.14
C ILE A 89 -1.21 -1.55 8.57
N ARG A 90 -1.80 -2.35 9.46
CA ARG A 90 -1.37 -2.44 10.87
C ARG A 90 0.07 -2.93 11.00
N GLN A 91 0.45 -3.97 10.27
CA GLN A 91 1.81 -4.49 10.27
C GLN A 91 2.80 -3.46 9.71
N PHE A 92 2.42 -2.73 8.65
CA PHE A 92 3.28 -1.70 8.07
C PHE A 92 3.44 -0.48 9.00
N MET A 93 2.42 -0.13 9.80
CA MET A 93 2.55 0.88 10.85
C MET A 93 3.58 0.47 11.91
N GLN A 94 3.62 -0.80 12.28
CA GLN A 94 4.50 -1.31 13.35
C GLN A 94 5.93 -1.57 12.89
N HIS A 95 6.10 -2.07 11.67
CA HIS A 95 7.39 -2.59 11.18
C HIS A 95 8.00 -1.74 10.05
N GLY A 96 7.21 -0.86 9.43
CA GLY A 96 7.65 -0.06 8.30
C GLY A 96 8.23 -0.91 7.16
N TRP A 97 9.17 -0.32 6.42
CA TRP A 97 9.83 -0.98 5.29
C TRP A 97 10.67 -2.19 5.68
N ASP A 98 11.22 -2.21 6.90
CA ASP A 98 12.02 -3.34 7.40
C ASP A 98 11.20 -4.63 7.52
N GLY A 99 9.87 -4.50 7.67
CA GLY A 99 8.95 -5.63 7.68
C GLY A 99 8.55 -6.15 6.30
N VAL A 100 8.85 -5.42 5.21
CA VAL A 100 8.32 -5.71 3.88
C VAL A 100 9.33 -6.44 3.01
N THR A 101 8.98 -7.63 2.56
CA THR A 101 9.77 -8.40 1.59
C THR A 101 8.87 -9.02 0.54
N PHE A 102 9.19 -8.83 -0.73
CA PHE A 102 8.49 -9.46 -1.85
C PHE A 102 9.29 -10.66 -2.36
N GLU A 103 8.59 -11.73 -2.77
CA GLU A 103 9.22 -12.87 -3.44
C GLU A 103 9.55 -12.61 -4.92
N GLY A 104 9.03 -11.51 -5.48
CA GLY A 104 9.23 -11.10 -6.86
C GLY A 104 8.88 -9.63 -7.09
N GLN A 105 8.78 -9.21 -8.35
CA GLN A 105 8.35 -7.86 -8.72
C GLN A 105 6.82 -7.83 -8.85
N ALA A 106 6.14 -7.14 -7.93
CA ALA A 106 4.68 -7.01 -7.99
C ALA A 106 4.21 -5.97 -9.03
N LEU A 107 5.05 -4.99 -9.37
CA LEU A 107 4.79 -4.00 -10.40
C LEU A 107 5.99 -3.80 -11.33
N THR A 108 5.69 -3.58 -12.61
CA THR A 108 6.64 -3.16 -13.64
C THR A 108 6.09 -1.93 -14.34
N ALA A 109 6.94 -0.92 -14.62
CA ALA A 109 6.51 0.29 -15.33
C ALA A 109 6.08 -0.03 -16.78
N LYS A 110 5.03 0.65 -17.26
CA LYS A 110 4.55 0.60 -18.65
C LYS A 110 5.34 1.51 -19.58
#